data_AF-A0A4R5VEU8-F1
#
_entry.id   AF-A0A4R5VEU8-F1
#
_cell.length_a   1.000
_cell.length_b   1.000
_cell.length_c   1.000
_cell.angle_alpha   90.00
_cell.angle_beta   90.00
_cell.angle_gamma   90.00
#
_symmetry.space_group_name_H-M   'P 1'
#
loop_
_entity.id
_entity.type
_entity.pdbx_description
1 polymer ?
#
loop_
_entity_poly.entity_id
_entity_poly.type
_entity_poly.pdbx_seq_one_letter_code
_entity_poly.pdbx_strand_id
1 'polypeptide(L)'
;MNTFLIIGTLALLGIITLSSFYTKRKSLTRDIERSKIEETRSEVRQEQRTLKLTVTKGFGGDEETISENANSEVIVETMQSTNWNNFHIVQLEDLNSKGFKALHVSGSFKDGFASGLVTDDDHILLVKEIKTADQMTEILLDFLKGEEFWRNKYKYK
;
A
#
# COMPACT_ATOMS: atom_id res chain seq x y z
N MET A 1 -24.32 48.31 -39.26
CA MET A 1 -23.04 48.40 -38.52
C MET A 1 -23.00 47.54 -37.24
N ASN A 2 -24.05 46.78 -36.89
CA ASN A 2 -24.08 45.96 -35.66
C ASN A 2 -23.77 44.46 -35.89
N THR A 3 -23.85 43.95 -37.12
CA THR A 3 -23.63 42.52 -37.42
C THR A 3 -22.15 42.12 -37.31
N PHE A 4 -21.23 42.99 -37.70
CA PHE A 4 -19.79 42.73 -37.62
C PHE A 4 -19.26 42.69 -36.17
N LEU A 5 -19.89 43.40 -35.23
CA LEU A 5 -19.55 43.38 -33.81
C LEU A 5 -19.98 42.07 -33.11
N ILE A 6 -21.08 41.47 -33.55
CA ILE A 6 -21.61 40.20 -33.00
C ILE A 6 -20.79 39.01 -33.49
N ILE A 7 -20.37 39.03 -34.77
CA ILE A 7 -19.54 37.96 -35.35
C ILE A 7 -18.14 37.96 -34.71
N GLY A 8 -17.57 39.15 -34.44
CA GLY A 8 -16.28 39.28 -33.77
C GLY A 8 -16.25 38.74 -32.34
N THR A 9 -17.34 38.91 -31.58
CA THR A 9 -17.46 38.41 -30.19
C THR A 9 -17.66 36.89 -30.14
N LEU A 10 -18.43 36.31 -31.06
CA LEU A 10 -18.59 34.85 -31.19
C LEU A 10 -17.28 34.15 -31.57
N ALA A 11 -16.47 34.73 -32.46
CA ALA A 11 -15.16 34.18 -32.83
C ALA A 11 -14.19 34.17 -31.64
N LEU A 12 -14.20 35.21 -30.81
CA LEU A 12 -13.32 35.30 -29.63
C LEU A 12 -13.65 34.23 -28.58
N LEU A 13 -14.95 33.99 -28.31
CA LEU A 13 -15.41 32.95 -27.39
C LEU A 13 -15.05 31.53 -27.89
N GLY A 14 -15.09 31.31 -29.21
CA GLY A 14 -14.64 30.05 -29.82
C GLY A 14 -13.16 29.76 -29.58
N ILE A 15 -12.29 30.78 -29.66
CA ILE A 15 -10.84 30.61 -29.46
C ILE A 15 -10.49 30.33 -27.99
N ILE A 16 -11.22 30.95 -27.04
CA ILE A 16 -11.01 30.73 -25.60
C ILE A 16 -11.45 29.31 -25.18
N THR A 17 -12.54 28.81 -25.75
CA THR A 17 -13.03 27.45 -25.48
C THR A 17 -12.13 26.38 -26.11
N LEU A 18 -11.60 26.61 -27.33
CA LEU A 18 -10.68 25.67 -27.97
C LEU A 18 -9.31 25.58 -27.26
N SER A 19 -8.79 26.74 -26.82
CA SER A 19 -7.52 26.79 -26.08
C SER A 19 -7.62 26.08 -24.73
N SER A 20 -8.68 26.33 -23.95
CA SER A 20 -8.89 25.63 -22.66
C SER A 20 -9.04 24.10 -22.80
N PHE A 21 -9.70 23.63 -23.86
CA PHE A 21 -9.83 22.19 -24.14
C PHE A 21 -8.49 21.53 -24.52
N TYR A 22 -7.65 22.24 -25.30
CA TYR A 22 -6.33 21.76 -25.67
C TYR A 22 -5.39 21.68 -24.45
N THR A 23 -5.42 22.69 -23.57
CA THR A 23 -4.63 22.70 -22.33
C THR A 23 -5.03 21.55 -21.40
N LYS A 24 -6.34 21.26 -21.30
CA LYS A 24 -6.87 20.18 -20.45
C LYS A 24 -6.48 18.78 -20.96
N ARG A 25 -6.42 18.57 -22.28
CA ARG A 25 -5.88 17.32 -22.85
C ARG A 25 -4.39 17.18 -22.57
N LYS A 26 -3.62 18.26 -22.72
CA LYS A 26 -2.18 18.24 -22.44
C LYS A 26 -1.86 17.97 -20.97
N SER A 27 -2.67 18.47 -20.03
CA SER A 27 -2.53 18.13 -18.61
C SER A 27 -2.86 16.67 -18.36
N LEU A 28 -3.98 16.16 -18.88
CA LEU A 28 -4.38 14.77 -18.71
C LEU A 28 -3.35 13.79 -19.28
N THR A 29 -2.82 14.04 -20.49
CA THR A 29 -1.78 13.20 -21.08
C THR A 29 -0.49 13.24 -20.26
N ARG A 30 -0.13 14.40 -19.72
CA ARG A 30 1.05 14.57 -18.87
C ARG A 30 0.88 13.91 -17.50
N ASP A 31 -0.33 13.88 -16.96
CA ASP A 31 -0.67 13.20 -15.71
C ASP A 31 -0.67 11.67 -15.90
N ILE A 32 -1.15 11.18 -17.05
CA ILE A 32 -1.08 9.75 -17.43
C ILE A 32 0.37 9.32 -17.69
N GLU A 33 1.17 10.15 -18.37
CA GLU A 33 2.60 9.88 -18.56
C GLU A 33 3.34 9.89 -17.22
N ARG A 34 3.02 10.82 -16.32
CA ARG A 34 3.57 10.81 -14.95
C ARG A 34 3.16 9.59 -14.16
N SER A 35 1.88 9.20 -14.17
CA SER A 35 1.43 8.02 -13.44
C SER A 35 2.10 6.75 -13.97
N LYS A 36 2.26 6.65 -15.30
CA LYS A 36 2.93 5.52 -15.94
C LYS A 36 4.44 5.52 -15.66
N ILE A 37 5.07 6.69 -15.61
CA ILE A 37 6.49 6.84 -15.22
C ILE A 37 6.69 6.58 -13.72
N GLU A 38 5.73 6.93 -12.86
CA GLU A 38 5.72 6.63 -11.43
C GLU A 38 5.52 5.13 -11.18
N GLU A 39 4.58 4.47 -11.88
CA GLU A 39 4.45 3.00 -11.87
C GLU A 39 5.76 2.33 -12.34
N THR A 40 6.33 2.79 -13.45
CA THR A 40 7.59 2.23 -14.00
C THR A 40 8.80 2.53 -13.08
N ARG A 41 8.81 3.66 -12.36
CA ARG A 41 9.87 3.96 -11.36
C ARG A 41 9.70 3.20 -10.06
N SER A 42 8.47 2.89 -9.66
CA SER A 42 8.20 2.05 -8.49
C SER A 42 8.65 0.59 -8.70
N GLU A 43 8.72 0.12 -9.96
CA GLU A 43 9.37 -1.14 -10.32
C GLU A 43 10.92 -1.04 -10.28
N VAL A 44 11.50 0.16 -10.32
CA VAL A 44 12.97 0.40 -10.40
C VAL A 44 13.53 0.84 -9.05
N ARG A 45 13.49 -0.11 -8.11
CA ARG A 45 14.19 -0.26 -6.81
C ARG A 45 13.20 -0.82 -5.79
N GLN A 46 12.66 -2.01 -6.07
CA GLN A 46 12.40 -2.89 -4.94
C GLN A 46 13.75 -3.06 -4.24
N GLU A 47 13.90 -2.50 -3.04
CA GLU A 47 14.97 -2.95 -2.15
C GLU A 47 14.89 -4.48 -2.16
N GLN A 48 16.01 -5.17 -2.43
CA GLN A 48 16.06 -6.61 -2.21
C GLN A 48 15.90 -6.81 -0.70
N ARG A 49 14.67 -7.02 -0.26
CA ARG A 49 14.31 -7.26 1.13
C ARG A 49 14.24 -8.76 1.32
N THR A 50 14.95 -9.25 2.33
CA THR A 50 14.83 -10.62 2.80
C THR A 50 13.87 -10.57 3.97
N LEU A 51 12.65 -11.09 3.79
CA LEU A 51 11.62 -11.03 4.82
C LEU A 51 11.44 -12.38 5.51
N LYS A 52 11.70 -12.45 6.80
CA LYS A 52 11.41 -13.64 7.62
C LYS A 52 9.94 -13.60 8.05
N LEU A 53 9.20 -14.66 7.75
CA LEU A 53 7.81 -14.85 8.14
C LEU A 53 7.73 -15.76 9.37
N THR A 54 7.18 -15.24 10.46
CA THR A 54 6.89 -16.00 11.67
C THR A 54 5.40 -15.96 12.01
N VAL A 55 4.91 -17.02 12.63
CA VAL A 55 3.57 -17.11 13.19
C VAL A 55 3.67 -17.41 14.67
N THR A 56 3.03 -16.58 15.49
CA THR A 56 2.92 -16.78 16.93
C THR A 56 1.48 -17.13 17.28
N LYS A 57 1.27 -18.25 17.97
CA LYS A 57 -0.05 -18.71 18.42
C LYS A 57 -0.34 -18.18 19.82
N GLY A 58 -1.55 -17.65 20.03
CA GLY A 58 -1.97 -17.04 21.29
C GLY A 58 -1.23 -15.74 21.61
N PHE A 59 -1.28 -15.33 22.88
CA PHE A 59 -0.65 -14.09 23.36
C PHE A 59 0.87 -14.24 23.57
N GLY A 60 1.60 -14.71 22.55
CA GLY A 60 3.05 -14.92 22.63
C GLY A 60 3.47 -16.31 23.10
N GLY A 61 2.63 -17.34 22.93
CA GLY A 61 2.87 -18.69 23.46
C GLY A 61 3.89 -19.49 22.65
N ASP A 62 3.55 -19.80 21.40
CA ASP A 62 4.38 -20.62 20.50
C ASP A 62 4.67 -19.86 19.20
N GLU A 63 5.95 -19.55 18.97
CA GLU A 63 6.43 -18.93 17.72
C GLU A 63 7.02 -19.98 16.78
N GLU A 64 6.65 -19.90 15.51
CA GLU A 64 7.10 -20.78 14.44
C GLU A 64 7.60 -19.94 13.26
N THR A 65 8.85 -20.13 12.86
CA THR A 65 9.36 -19.56 11.59
C THR A 65 8.86 -20.40 10.43
N ILE A 66 8.05 -19.79 9.56
CA ILE A 66 7.51 -20.44 8.37
C ILE A 66 8.49 -20.32 7.20
N SER A 67 9.17 -19.17 7.07
CA SER A 67 10.17 -18.94 6.04
C SER A 67 11.16 -17.86 6.45
N GLU A 68 12.44 -18.07 6.12
CA GLU A 68 13.49 -17.05 6.27
C GLU A 68 13.51 -16.04 5.11
N ASN A 69 12.78 -16.33 4.03
CA ASN A 69 12.67 -15.45 2.87
C ASN A 69 11.31 -15.64 2.20
N ALA A 70 10.28 -15.06 2.81
CA ALA A 70 8.91 -15.19 2.40
C ALA A 70 8.62 -14.40 1.11
N ASN A 71 7.92 -15.07 0.20
CA ASN A 71 7.34 -14.45 -1.00
C ASN A 71 5.81 -14.33 -0.84
N SER A 72 5.14 -13.80 -1.86
CA SER A 72 3.69 -13.61 -1.83
C SER A 72 2.90 -14.90 -1.67
N GLU A 73 3.36 -16.01 -2.27
CA GLU A 73 2.67 -17.31 -2.21
C GLU A 73 2.70 -17.86 -0.79
N VAL A 74 3.89 -17.89 -0.16
CA VAL A 74 4.08 -18.34 1.22
C VAL A 74 3.22 -17.52 2.19
N ILE A 75 3.12 -16.20 1.99
CA ILE A 75 2.26 -15.34 2.82
C ILE A 75 0.79 -15.70 2.66
N VAL A 76 0.30 -15.87 1.42
CA VAL A 76 -1.10 -16.21 1.15
C VAL A 76 -1.45 -17.56 1.76
N GLU A 77 -0.62 -18.58 1.56
CA GLU A 77 -0.82 -19.92 2.13
C GLU A 77 -0.83 -19.88 3.66
N THR A 78 0.09 -19.14 4.27
CA THR A 78 0.16 -18.98 5.74
C THR A 78 -1.09 -18.30 6.28
N MET A 79 -1.54 -17.22 5.64
CA MET A 79 -2.73 -16.48 6.08
C MET A 79 -4.02 -17.29 5.92
N GLN A 80 -4.14 -18.10 4.86
CA GLN A 80 -5.29 -18.97 4.61
C GLN A 80 -5.34 -20.18 5.55
N SER A 81 -4.18 -20.73 5.93
CA SER A 81 -4.08 -21.88 6.83
C SER A 81 -4.17 -21.51 8.32
N THR A 82 -3.98 -20.22 8.65
CA THR A 82 -4.09 -19.72 10.02
C THR A 82 -5.55 -19.79 10.51
N ASN A 83 -5.77 -20.43 11.67
CA ASN A 83 -7.10 -20.54 12.26
C ASN A 83 -7.46 -19.27 13.05
N TRP A 84 -7.97 -18.26 12.37
CA TRP A 84 -8.37 -16.97 12.96
C TRP A 84 -9.53 -17.02 13.96
N ASN A 85 -10.09 -18.20 14.26
CA ASN A 85 -10.94 -18.36 15.45
C ASN A 85 -10.14 -18.21 16.75
N ASN A 86 -8.84 -18.52 16.70
CA ASN A 86 -7.91 -18.29 17.79
C ASN A 86 -7.06 -17.05 17.50
N PHE A 87 -6.55 -16.43 18.55
CA PHE A 87 -5.63 -15.31 18.41
C PHE A 87 -4.29 -15.77 17.82
N HIS A 88 -3.84 -15.06 16.79
CA HIS A 88 -2.54 -15.27 16.15
C HIS A 88 -1.85 -13.93 15.90
N ILE A 89 -0.53 -13.99 15.78
CA ILE A 89 0.30 -12.90 15.24
C ILE A 89 1.04 -13.49 14.05
N VAL A 90 0.97 -12.82 12.90
CA VAL A 90 1.75 -13.15 11.71
C VAL A 90 2.66 -11.96 11.43
N GLN A 91 3.97 -12.18 11.41
CA GLN A 91 4.97 -11.13 11.35
C GLN A 91 5.94 -11.33 10.17
N LEU A 92 6.19 -10.24 9.44
CA LEU A 92 7.25 -10.13 8.44
C LEU A 92 8.36 -9.23 8.97
N GLU A 93 9.48 -9.83 9.37
CA GLU A 93 10.69 -9.13 9.79
C GLU A 93 11.62 -8.89 8.60
N ASP A 94 12.13 -7.68 8.46
CA ASP A 94 13.10 -7.32 7.42
C ASP A 94 14.53 -7.60 7.90
N LEU A 95 15.11 -8.70 7.44
CA LEU A 95 16.46 -9.09 7.85
C LEU A 95 17.55 -8.17 7.28
N ASN A 96 17.21 -7.34 6.29
CA ASN A 96 18.15 -6.42 5.66
C ASN A 96 18.06 -5.00 6.23
N SER A 97 17.14 -4.72 7.18
CA SER A 97 17.04 -3.39 7.78
C SER A 97 18.20 -3.10 8.74
N LYS A 98 18.52 -1.80 8.88
CA LYS A 98 19.43 -1.33 9.93
C LYS A 98 18.67 -1.32 11.26
N GLY A 99 18.73 -2.43 12.00
CA GLY A 99 17.98 -2.63 13.25
C GLY A 99 16.76 -3.52 13.06
N PHE A 100 16.04 -3.78 14.15
CA PHE A 100 14.79 -4.54 14.08
C PHE A 100 13.74 -3.72 13.34
N LYS A 101 13.09 -4.34 12.36
CA LYS A 101 11.94 -3.78 11.65
C LYS A 101 11.04 -4.90 11.20
N ALA A 102 9.83 -4.94 11.73
CA ALA A 102 8.85 -5.94 11.37
C ALA A 102 7.46 -5.33 11.21
N LEU A 103 6.72 -5.79 10.21
CA LEU A 103 5.28 -5.54 10.12
C LEU A 103 4.57 -6.79 10.63
N HIS A 104 3.65 -6.63 11.58
CA HIS A 104 2.78 -7.71 12.00
C HIS A 104 1.32 -7.40 11.70
N VAL A 105 0.56 -8.47 11.53
CA VAL A 105 -0.90 -8.50 11.59
C VAL A 105 -1.29 -9.47 12.70
N SER A 106 -2.33 -9.18 13.45
CA SER A 106 -2.72 -10.00 14.59
C SER A 106 -4.21 -9.95 14.84
N GLY A 107 -4.70 -10.92 15.59
CA GLY A 107 -6.06 -10.91 16.08
C GLY A 107 -6.79 -12.25 15.96
N SER A 108 -8.10 -12.17 16.13
CA SER A 108 -9.04 -13.26 15.97
C SER A 108 -10.39 -12.72 15.50
N PHE A 109 -11.28 -13.57 14.99
CA PHE A 109 -12.66 -13.17 14.67
C PHE A 109 -13.44 -12.66 15.88
N LYS A 110 -13.01 -13.03 17.10
CA LYS A 110 -13.66 -12.64 18.36
C LYS A 110 -13.12 -11.33 18.92
N ASP A 111 -11.80 -11.16 18.87
CA ASP A 111 -11.09 -10.06 19.55
C ASP A 111 -10.78 -8.89 18.60
N GLY A 112 -11.05 -9.07 17.30
CA GLY A 112 -10.76 -8.10 16.26
C GLY A 112 -9.38 -8.30 15.65
N PHE A 113 -9.12 -7.56 14.56
CA PHE A 113 -7.87 -7.62 13.82
C PHE A 113 -7.10 -6.29 13.91
N ALA A 114 -5.78 -6.38 13.95
CA ALA A 114 -4.88 -5.26 14.05
C ALA A 114 -3.65 -5.46 13.16
N SER A 115 -2.95 -4.35 12.90
CA SER A 115 -1.63 -4.38 12.28
C SER A 115 -0.75 -3.28 12.86
N GLY A 116 0.53 -3.58 13.00
CA GLY A 116 1.52 -2.64 13.49
C GLY A 116 2.86 -2.83 12.81
N LEU A 117 3.59 -1.73 12.66
CA LEU A 117 5.02 -1.73 12.40
C LEU A 117 5.74 -1.63 13.73
N VAL A 118 6.68 -2.53 13.96
CA VAL A 118 7.58 -2.52 15.11
C VAL A 118 8.98 -2.24 14.59
N THR A 119 9.64 -1.27 15.19
CA THR A 119 11.07 -1.01 15.04
C THR A 119 11.74 -1.00 16.40
N ASP A 120 13.07 -0.93 16.44
CA ASP A 120 13.82 -0.81 17.71
C ASP A 120 13.30 0.34 18.60
N ASP A 121 12.95 1.48 17.99
CA ASP A 121 12.61 2.70 18.74
C ASP A 121 11.10 2.94 18.89
N ASP A 122 10.25 2.30 18.07
CA ASP A 122 8.85 2.71 17.89
C ASP A 122 7.92 1.54 17.56
N HIS A 123 6.69 1.63 18.07
CA HIS A 123 5.57 0.78 17.67
C HIS A 123 4.48 1.66 17.03
N ILE A 124 4.29 1.54 15.73
CA ILE A 124 3.33 2.33 14.96
C ILE A 124 2.15 1.45 14.57
N LEU A 125 0.95 1.78 15.03
CA LEU A 125 -0.26 1.01 14.73
C LEU A 125 -0.96 1.53 13.48
N LEU A 126 -1.64 0.63 12.77
CA LEU A 126 -2.58 1.01 11.74
C LEU A 126 -3.81 1.64 12.39
N VAL A 127 -4.05 2.92 12.14
CA VAL A 127 -5.21 3.65 12.68
C VAL A 127 -6.53 3.12 12.11
N LYS A 128 -6.51 2.62 10.87
CA LYS A 128 -7.71 2.12 10.20
C LYS A 128 -8.08 0.73 10.72
N GLU A 129 -9.34 0.57 11.09
CA GLU A 129 -9.92 -0.72 11.49
C GLU A 129 -9.74 -1.78 10.38
N ILE A 130 -9.29 -2.98 10.78
CA ILE A 130 -9.19 -4.17 9.95
C ILE A 130 -10.35 -5.09 10.27
N LYS A 131 -11.09 -5.52 9.24
CA LYS A 131 -12.34 -6.28 9.38
C LYS A 131 -12.23 -7.74 8.98
N THR A 132 -11.24 -8.08 8.15
CA THR A 132 -11.12 -9.43 7.58
C THR A 132 -9.66 -9.89 7.55
N ALA A 133 -9.47 -11.20 7.55
CA ALA A 133 -8.16 -11.80 7.31
C ALA A 133 -7.61 -11.45 5.93
N ASP A 134 -8.46 -11.32 4.91
CA ASP A 134 -8.02 -10.89 3.57
C ASP A 134 -7.39 -9.50 3.58
N GLN A 135 -7.90 -8.58 4.39
CA GLN A 135 -7.28 -7.25 4.57
C GLN A 135 -5.92 -7.36 5.25
N MET A 136 -5.76 -8.26 6.23
CA MET A 136 -4.45 -8.53 6.82
C MET A 136 -3.47 -9.11 5.77
N THR A 137 -3.93 -10.02 4.92
CA THR A 137 -3.13 -10.57 3.82
C THR A 137 -2.69 -9.47 2.85
N GLU A 138 -3.59 -8.57 2.47
CA GLU A 138 -3.28 -7.43 1.59
C GLU A 138 -2.20 -6.52 2.19
N ILE A 139 -2.27 -6.24 3.50
CA ILE A 139 -1.26 -5.43 4.20
C ILE A 139 0.12 -6.12 4.16
N LEU A 140 0.19 -7.42 4.45
CA LEU A 140 1.46 -8.17 4.38
C LEU A 140 2.02 -8.21 2.96
N LEU A 141 1.17 -8.40 1.95
CA LEU A 141 1.60 -8.41 0.54
C LEU A 141 2.08 -7.04 0.08
N ASP A 142 1.49 -5.95 0.57
CA ASP A 142 1.96 -4.61 0.27
C ASP A 142 3.27 -4.28 0.99
N PHE A 143 3.56 -4.93 2.12
CA PHE A 143 4.86 -4.80 2.78
C PHE A 143 6.00 -5.27 1.89
N LEU A 144 5.81 -6.35 1.11
CA LEU A 144 6.80 -6.84 0.14
C LEU A 144 7.19 -5.77 -0.90
N LYS A 145 6.29 -4.84 -1.21
CA LYS A 145 6.49 -3.80 -2.23
C LYS A 145 7.39 -2.66 -1.77
N GLY A 146 7.75 -2.62 -0.48
CA GLY A 146 8.63 -1.61 0.10
C GLY A 146 7.89 -0.50 0.85
N GLU A 147 8.63 0.22 1.68
CA GLU A 147 8.08 1.19 2.65
C GLU A 147 7.27 2.32 2.05
N GLU A 148 7.74 2.88 0.93
CA GLU A 148 7.02 3.95 0.25
C GLU A 148 5.61 3.52 -0.16
N PHE A 149 5.41 2.25 -0.52
CA PHE A 149 4.11 1.75 -0.95
C PHE A 149 3.14 1.63 0.23
N TRP A 150 3.48 0.82 1.23
CA TRP A 150 2.55 0.49 2.31
C TRP A 150 2.33 1.66 3.27
N ARG A 151 3.34 2.48 3.56
CA ARG A 151 3.19 3.61 4.48
C ARG A 151 2.23 4.67 3.93
N ASN A 152 2.32 4.96 2.63
CA ASN A 152 1.45 5.90 1.94
C ASN A 152 0.00 5.39 1.86
N LYS A 153 -0.18 4.10 1.58
CA LYS A 153 -1.51 3.48 1.44
C LYS A 153 -2.27 3.42 2.77
N TYR A 154 -1.60 2.97 3.83
CA TYR A 154 -2.25 2.62 5.09
C TYR A 154 -2.19 3.72 6.15
N LYS A 155 -1.34 4.74 5.96
CA LYS A 155 -1.21 5.88 6.89
C LYS A 155 -0.86 5.46 8.33
N TYR A 156 0.10 4.56 8.48
CA TYR A 156 0.73 4.27 9.77
C TYR A 156 1.30 5.57 10.37
N LYS A 157 0.86 5.93 11.57
CA LYS A 157 1.20 7.16 12.27
C LYS A 157 1.28 6.94 13.77
#